data_AF-A0A915B5J5-F1
#
_entry.id   AF-A0A915B5J5-F1
#
_cell.length_a   1.000
_cell.length_b   1.000
_cell.length_c   1.000
_cell.angle_alpha   90.00
_cell.angle_beta   90.00
_cell.angle_gamma   90.00
#
_symmetry.space_group_name_H-M   'P 1'
#
loop_
_entity.id
_entity.type
_entity.pdbx_description
1 polymer ?
#
loop_
_entity_poly.entity_id
_entity_poly.type
_entity_poly.pdbx_seq_one_letter_code
_entity_poly.pdbx_strand_id
1 'polypeptide(L)'
;CRTCTLYMSMTLMCFLVVITLTYCFTDGPINSVSFSLPAPRSLEGALSPNRVLSSGERLLQNLIYGPESFAMHSFSNAIYSGLKTGHIIEMQADQNTGLRISRWFHPRADRINISLCDGSYSMQPICGRPLGMRFHKLNPDLLLVADSYFGIYEIDVISGESKLILKGGTEINNSPDAVPLRHLNDLDVMDDGKVIFSEPSSKFADRDCLYAMTEHGGDGRLLSFDRNKQELQVLVDHLQYPNGVQIVDDGKCVLFAEMGNLRILRHCFGDGFS
;
A
#
# COMPACT_ATOMS: atom_id res chain seq x y z
N CYS A 1 26.22 35.71 -46.36
CA CYS A 1 27.47 35.61 -45.57
C CYS A 1 27.72 34.13 -45.25
N ARG A 2 28.72 33.47 -45.87
CA ARG A 2 28.97 32.02 -45.71
C ARG A 2 29.20 31.61 -44.25
N THR A 3 29.81 32.49 -43.48
CA THR A 3 30.08 32.28 -42.05
C THR A 3 28.78 32.21 -41.23
N CYS A 4 27.78 33.05 -41.50
CA CYS A 4 26.47 32.95 -40.83
C CYS A 4 25.73 31.65 -41.17
N THR A 5 25.81 31.18 -42.42
CA THR A 5 25.21 29.91 -42.82
C THR A 5 25.86 28.73 -42.11
N LEU A 6 27.19 28.76 -41.93
CA LEU A 6 27.92 27.74 -41.17
C LEU A 6 27.52 27.75 -39.68
N TYR A 7 27.46 28.93 -39.05
CA TYR A 7 27.03 29.04 -37.66
C TYR A 7 25.60 28.54 -37.44
N MET A 8 24.67 28.88 -38.34
CA MET A 8 23.29 28.37 -38.30
C MET A 8 23.22 26.85 -38.44
N SER A 9 23.99 26.26 -39.37
CA SER A 9 24.03 24.80 -39.53
C SER A 9 24.59 24.08 -38.31
N MET A 10 25.62 24.63 -37.67
CA MET A 10 26.20 24.08 -36.45
C MET A 10 25.23 24.19 -35.26
N THR A 11 24.51 25.31 -35.12
CA THR A 11 23.50 25.45 -34.06
C THR A 11 22.35 24.48 -34.26
N LEU A 12 21.84 24.33 -35.48
CA LEU A 12 20.80 23.36 -35.80
C LEU A 12 21.26 21.92 -35.52
N MET A 13 22.50 21.57 -35.90
CA MET A 13 23.06 20.24 -35.63
C MET A 13 23.20 19.99 -34.13
N CYS A 14 23.68 20.95 -33.35
CA CYS A 14 23.74 20.84 -31.89
C CYS A 14 22.35 20.65 -31.28
N PHE A 15 21.33 21.39 -31.75
CA PHE A 15 19.95 21.23 -31.29
C PHE A 15 19.40 19.83 -31.60
N LEU A 16 19.62 19.32 -32.81
CA LEU A 16 19.18 17.98 -33.19
C LEU A 16 19.89 16.90 -32.37
N VAL A 17 21.19 17.07 -32.10
CA VAL A 17 21.95 16.16 -31.23
C VAL A 17 21.39 16.19 -29.82
N VAL A 18 21.12 17.36 -29.24
CA VAL A 18 20.51 17.45 -27.91
C VAL A 18 19.15 16.78 -27.87
N ILE A 19 18.25 17.05 -28.83
CA ILE A 19 16.92 16.41 -28.91
C ILE A 19 17.04 14.89 -29.03
N THR A 20 17.97 14.40 -29.85
CA THR A 20 18.19 12.96 -30.05
C THR A 20 18.75 12.32 -28.78
N LEU A 21 19.72 12.96 -28.12
CA LEU A 21 20.26 12.47 -26.84
C LEU A 21 19.16 12.50 -25.77
N THR A 22 18.38 13.57 -25.68
CA THR A 22 17.23 13.64 -24.78
C THR A 22 16.30 12.47 -25.08
N TYR A 23 15.80 12.31 -26.29
CA TYR A 23 14.91 11.20 -26.65
C TYR A 23 15.49 9.82 -26.33
N CYS A 24 16.75 9.56 -26.65
CA CYS A 24 17.42 8.28 -26.38
C CYS A 24 17.72 8.04 -24.89
N PHE A 25 17.80 9.09 -24.06
CA PHE A 25 18.10 8.99 -22.62
C PHE A 25 16.91 9.35 -21.73
N THR A 26 15.75 9.66 -22.31
CA THR A 26 14.51 10.00 -21.58
C THR A 26 13.50 8.85 -21.50
N ASP A 27 13.92 7.59 -21.74
CA ASP A 27 13.10 6.45 -21.33
C ASP A 27 13.00 6.46 -19.80
N GLY A 28 11.97 7.16 -19.32
CA GLY A 28 11.67 7.28 -17.90
C GLY A 28 11.15 5.95 -17.35
N PRO A 29 11.13 5.78 -16.03
CA PRO A 29 10.59 4.56 -15.41
C PRO A 29 9.08 4.40 -15.63
N ILE A 30 8.41 5.43 -16.18
CA ILE A 30 6.97 5.50 -16.37
C ILE A 30 6.58 5.74 -17.84
N ASN A 31 5.50 5.11 -18.26
CA ASN A 31 4.79 5.32 -19.53
C ASN A 31 3.47 6.03 -19.22
N SER A 32 3.56 7.33 -18.92
CA SER A 32 2.43 8.09 -18.36
C SER A 32 1.25 8.18 -19.33
N VAL A 33 0.04 7.96 -18.81
CA VAL A 33 -1.22 8.11 -19.53
C VAL A 33 -1.84 9.46 -19.20
N SER A 34 -2.36 10.15 -20.22
CA SER A 34 -3.10 11.41 -19.99
C SER A 34 -4.40 11.12 -19.24
N PHE A 35 -4.60 11.83 -18.14
CA PHE A 35 -5.82 11.74 -17.35
C PHE A 35 -6.24 13.12 -16.85
N SER A 36 -7.56 13.34 -16.75
CA SER A 36 -8.14 14.57 -16.23
C SER A 36 -9.02 14.22 -15.05
N LEU A 37 -8.73 14.83 -13.89
CA LEU A 37 -9.52 14.60 -12.69
C LEU A 37 -10.95 15.11 -12.88
N PRO A 38 -11.95 14.43 -12.29
CA PRO A 38 -13.31 14.94 -12.27
C PRO A 38 -13.36 16.28 -11.53
N ALA A 39 -14.40 17.08 -11.81
CA ALA A 39 -14.64 18.30 -11.06
C ALA A 39 -14.75 17.97 -9.55
N PRO A 40 -14.09 18.74 -8.67
CA PRO A 40 -14.13 18.49 -7.24
C PRO A 40 -15.58 18.61 -6.74
N ARG A 41 -15.97 17.73 -5.83
CA ARG A 41 -17.28 17.80 -5.17
C ARG A 41 -17.36 19.06 -4.30
N SER A 42 -18.55 19.65 -4.18
CA SER A 42 -18.77 20.73 -3.23
C SER A 42 -18.52 20.25 -1.81
N LEU A 43 -17.78 21.05 -1.04
CA LEU A 43 -17.48 20.78 0.37
C LEU A 43 -18.66 21.24 1.24
N GLU A 44 -19.77 20.52 1.15
CA GLU A 44 -21.03 20.81 1.83
C GLU A 44 -21.51 19.63 2.69
N GLY A 45 -22.40 19.89 3.64
CA GLY A 45 -22.94 18.88 4.55
C GLY A 45 -21.81 18.20 5.34
N ALA A 46 -21.72 16.87 5.23
CA ALA A 46 -20.68 16.07 5.88
C ALA A 46 -19.25 16.40 5.40
N LEU A 47 -19.09 17.01 4.22
CA LEU A 47 -17.78 17.41 3.66
C LEU A 47 -17.42 18.86 3.97
N SER A 48 -18.26 19.57 4.75
CA SER A 48 -18.01 20.98 5.08
C SER A 48 -16.66 21.14 5.78
N PRO A 49 -15.86 22.18 5.42
CA PRO A 49 -14.58 22.43 6.07
C PRO A 49 -14.77 22.59 7.58
N ASN A 50 -13.94 21.91 8.37
CA ASN A 50 -13.95 21.99 9.82
C ASN A 50 -12.53 22.12 10.38
N ARG A 51 -12.43 22.44 11.66
CA ARG A 51 -11.14 22.63 12.36
C ARG A 51 -10.94 21.62 13.49
N VAL A 52 -11.66 20.50 13.47
CA VAL A 52 -11.64 19.51 14.56
C VAL A 52 -10.21 19.01 14.84
N LEU A 53 -9.40 18.85 13.79
CA LEU A 53 -8.02 18.39 13.90
C LEU A 53 -6.98 19.50 14.12
N SER A 54 -7.38 20.78 14.17
CA SER A 54 -6.43 21.89 14.33
C SER A 54 -5.80 21.97 15.73
N SER A 55 -6.46 21.39 16.73
CA SER A 55 -5.99 21.27 18.11
C SER A 55 -5.49 19.86 18.45
N GLY A 56 -5.19 19.04 17.44
CA GLY A 56 -4.68 17.69 17.65
C GLY A 56 -3.28 17.73 18.29
N GLU A 57 -3.04 16.82 19.23
CA GLU A 57 -1.71 16.61 19.80
C GLU A 57 -0.92 15.60 18.97
N ARG A 58 0.39 15.87 18.78
CA ARG A 58 1.30 14.93 18.14
C ARG A 58 1.93 14.02 19.20
N LEU A 59 1.48 12.77 19.23
CA LEU A 59 2.05 11.74 20.10
C LEU A 59 3.27 11.09 19.44
N LEU A 60 4.21 10.60 20.27
CA LEU A 60 5.38 9.85 19.84
C LEU A 60 6.27 10.57 18.79
N GLN A 61 6.25 11.91 18.79
CA GLN A 61 7.02 12.70 17.85
C GLN A 61 8.52 12.42 18.01
N ASN A 62 9.21 12.16 16.90
CA ASN A 62 10.63 11.78 16.83
C ASN A 62 10.98 10.43 17.48
N LEU A 63 10.00 9.63 17.93
CA LEU A 63 10.23 8.29 18.49
C LEU A 63 9.95 7.17 17.48
N ILE A 64 9.04 7.40 16.55
CA ILE A 64 8.63 6.43 15.52
C ILE A 64 8.66 7.08 14.14
N TYR A 65 8.82 6.26 13.10
CA TYR A 65 8.94 6.74 11.73
C TYR A 65 7.96 6.04 10.79
N GLY A 66 7.07 6.85 10.20
CA GLY A 66 6.04 6.41 9.26
C GLY A 66 5.10 5.35 9.82
N PRO A 67 4.45 5.55 10.99
CA PRO A 67 3.39 4.66 11.42
C PRO A 67 2.27 4.63 10.39
N GLU A 68 1.79 3.43 10.09
CA GLU A 68 0.71 3.19 9.14
C GLU A 68 -0.16 2.03 9.59
N SER A 69 -1.45 2.19 9.30
CA SER A 69 -2.55 1.39 9.87
C SER A 69 -2.56 1.36 11.41
N PHE A 70 -3.75 1.20 11.96
CA PHE A 70 -3.94 1.02 13.39
C PHE A 70 -4.89 -0.15 13.60
N ALA A 71 -4.44 -1.15 14.34
CA ALA A 71 -5.26 -2.28 14.76
C ALA A 71 -5.31 -2.30 16.29
N MET A 72 -6.51 -2.41 16.87
CA MET A 72 -6.69 -2.43 18.32
C MET A 72 -7.03 -3.84 18.78
N HIS A 73 -6.25 -4.35 19.73
CA HIS A 73 -6.50 -5.62 20.36
C HIS A 73 -7.68 -5.52 21.32
N SER A 74 -8.70 -6.36 21.12
CA SER A 74 -10.00 -6.21 21.78
C SER A 74 -9.95 -6.40 23.31
N PHE A 75 -9.05 -7.25 23.83
CA PHE A 75 -8.97 -7.51 25.26
C PHE A 75 -8.02 -6.60 26.02
N SER A 76 -6.83 -6.35 25.47
CA SER A 76 -5.82 -5.54 26.15
C SER A 76 -5.94 -4.05 25.84
N ASN A 77 -6.76 -3.66 24.85
CA ASN A 77 -6.82 -2.32 24.28
C ASN A 77 -5.46 -1.81 23.78
N ALA A 78 -4.52 -2.72 23.50
CA ALA A 78 -3.24 -2.37 22.89
C ALA A 78 -3.46 -1.99 21.42
N ILE A 79 -2.77 -0.94 20.97
CA ILE A 79 -2.84 -0.43 19.61
C ILE A 79 -1.56 -0.84 18.88
N TYR A 80 -1.72 -1.44 17.71
CA TYR A 80 -0.62 -1.88 16.86
C TYR A 80 -0.50 -0.97 15.65
N SER A 81 0.73 -0.67 15.24
CA SER A 81 1.01 0.10 14.01
C SER A 81 2.28 -0.40 13.31
N GLY A 82 2.27 -0.35 11.98
CA GLY A 82 3.39 -0.74 11.12
C GLY A 82 4.29 0.45 10.81
N LEU A 83 5.60 0.27 10.90
CA LEU A 83 6.57 1.34 10.67
C LEU A 83 7.30 1.20 9.36
N LYS A 84 7.87 2.32 8.88
CA LYS A 84 8.66 2.36 7.65
C LYS A 84 9.96 1.55 7.73
N THR A 85 10.39 1.22 8.95
CA THR A 85 11.53 0.34 9.25
C THR A 85 11.20 -1.15 9.13
N GLY A 86 9.98 -1.53 8.73
CA GLY A 86 9.53 -2.93 8.72
C GLY A 86 9.04 -3.46 10.08
N HIS A 87 9.24 -2.69 11.15
CA HIS A 87 8.81 -3.07 12.50
C HIS A 87 7.32 -2.87 12.68
N ILE A 88 6.74 -3.64 13.59
CA ILE A 88 5.43 -3.40 14.18
C ILE A 88 5.63 -3.02 15.64
N ILE A 89 4.93 -1.98 16.05
CA ILE A 89 4.93 -1.51 17.44
C ILE A 89 3.61 -1.83 18.11
N GLU A 90 3.68 -2.24 19.37
CA GLU A 90 2.57 -2.28 20.28
C GLU A 90 2.61 -1.03 21.17
N MET A 91 1.47 -0.36 21.30
CA MET A 91 1.30 0.84 22.08
C MET A 91 0.16 0.65 23.07
N GLN A 92 0.27 1.30 24.23
CA GLN A 92 -0.80 1.37 25.21
C GLN A 92 -1.08 2.82 25.57
N ALA A 93 -2.34 3.10 25.90
CA ALA A 93 -2.71 4.37 26.49
C ALA A 93 -1.91 4.59 27.78
N ASP A 94 -1.36 5.79 27.92
CA ASP A 94 -0.61 6.23 29.09
C ASP A 94 -1.23 7.53 29.62
N GLN A 95 -1.45 7.61 30.93
CA GLN A 95 -2.12 8.77 31.54
C GLN A 95 -1.29 10.05 31.47
N ASN A 96 0.03 9.95 31.35
CA ASN A 96 0.95 11.09 31.34
C ASN A 96 1.37 11.47 29.93
N THR A 97 1.66 10.49 29.07
CA THR A 97 2.21 10.72 27.73
C THR A 97 1.20 10.50 26.60
N GLY A 98 -0.05 10.16 26.91
CA GLY A 98 -1.10 9.80 25.96
C GLY A 98 -0.92 8.37 25.43
N LEU A 99 0.25 8.09 24.84
CA LEU A 99 0.65 6.76 24.37
C LEU A 99 2.07 6.43 24.83
N ARG A 100 2.30 5.16 25.17
CA ARG A 100 3.63 4.58 25.37
C ARG A 100 3.81 3.36 24.49
N ILE A 101 5.01 3.18 23.96
CA ILE A 101 5.37 1.97 23.19
C ILE A 101 5.74 0.87 24.18
N SER A 102 5.01 -0.24 24.18
CA SER A 102 5.24 -1.38 25.06
C SER A 102 6.17 -2.42 24.44
N ARG A 103 6.09 -2.61 23.11
CA ARG A 103 6.87 -3.63 22.41
C ARG A 103 7.21 -3.22 20.99
N TRP A 104 8.36 -3.72 20.52
CA TRP A 104 8.77 -3.69 19.12
C TRP A 104 8.97 -5.13 18.68
N PHE A 105 8.52 -5.45 17.48
CA PHE A 105 8.86 -6.72 16.85
C PHE A 105 8.91 -6.56 15.34
N HIS A 106 9.55 -7.52 14.67
CA HIS A 106 9.73 -7.51 13.22
C HIS A 106 9.30 -8.86 12.67
N PRO A 107 8.35 -8.95 11.71
CA PRO A 107 7.83 -10.22 11.20
C PRO A 107 8.88 -11.18 10.62
N ARG A 108 10.07 -10.65 10.31
CA ARG A 108 11.22 -11.36 9.71
C ARG A 108 12.49 -11.32 10.57
N ALA A 109 12.38 -11.09 11.88
CA ALA A 109 13.53 -10.97 12.78
C ALA A 109 14.48 -12.19 12.75
N ASP A 110 13.95 -13.37 12.41
CA ASP A 110 14.67 -14.64 12.23
C ASP A 110 15.48 -14.72 10.92
N ARG A 111 15.22 -13.84 9.95
CA ARG A 111 15.73 -13.94 8.57
C ARG A 111 16.70 -12.83 8.18
N ILE A 112 16.67 -11.70 8.87
CA ILE A 112 17.46 -10.52 8.53
C ILE A 112 18.08 -9.87 9.76
N ASN A 113 19.14 -9.09 9.54
CA ASN A 113 19.67 -8.23 10.59
C ASN A 113 18.83 -6.96 10.71
N ILE A 114 17.85 -6.96 11.63
CA ILE A 114 16.90 -5.85 11.83
C ILE A 114 17.55 -4.54 12.28
N SER A 115 18.79 -4.57 12.80
CA SER A 115 19.52 -3.35 13.20
C SER A 115 19.87 -2.45 12.02
N LEU A 116 19.85 -2.98 10.78
CA LEU A 116 20.09 -2.23 9.56
C LEU A 116 18.82 -1.55 9.03
N CYS A 117 17.65 -1.85 9.60
CA CYS A 117 16.37 -1.39 9.10
C CYS A 117 16.05 0.04 9.59
N ASP A 118 16.56 1.01 8.85
CA ASP A 118 16.43 2.44 9.12
C ASP A 118 15.19 3.10 8.46
N GLY A 119 14.46 2.36 7.63
CA GLY A 119 13.31 2.86 6.88
C GLY A 119 13.67 3.73 5.67
N SER A 120 14.94 3.73 5.27
CA SER A 120 15.40 4.35 4.03
C SER A 120 14.82 3.65 2.80
N TYR A 121 14.82 4.37 1.68
CA TYR A 121 14.34 3.89 0.38
C TYR A 121 15.00 2.56 -0.05
N SER A 122 16.31 2.41 0.20
CA SER A 122 17.08 1.22 -0.16
C SER A 122 16.79 0.03 0.75
N MET A 123 16.43 0.28 2.01
CA MET A 123 16.20 -0.78 2.99
C MET A 123 14.78 -1.35 2.94
N GLN A 124 13.79 -0.62 2.42
CA GLN A 124 12.40 -1.11 2.35
C GLN A 124 12.24 -2.49 1.67
N PRO A 125 12.85 -2.78 0.49
CA PRO A 125 12.74 -4.12 -0.10
C PRO A 125 13.46 -5.23 0.69
N ILE A 126 14.30 -4.88 1.65
CA ILE A 126 15.04 -5.83 2.49
C ILE A 126 14.31 -6.05 3.82
N CYS A 127 13.83 -4.97 4.44
CA CYS A 127 13.21 -4.97 5.76
C CYS A 127 11.70 -5.23 5.68
N GLY A 128 11.05 -4.76 4.62
CA GLY A 128 9.60 -4.80 4.48
C GLY A 128 8.98 -3.49 4.93
N ARG A 129 7.65 -3.44 4.79
CA ARG A 129 6.83 -2.29 5.13
C ARG A 129 5.41 -2.78 5.41
N PRO A 130 5.05 -2.98 6.69
CA PRO A 130 3.68 -3.25 7.10
C PRO A 130 2.81 -2.03 6.82
N LEU A 131 1.81 -2.16 5.94
CA LEU A 131 0.90 -1.08 5.52
C LEU A 131 -0.52 -1.34 6.03
N GLY A 132 -1.05 -2.55 5.84
CA GLY A 132 -2.40 -2.95 6.25
C GLY A 132 -2.36 -3.91 7.44
N MET A 133 -3.28 -3.76 8.39
CA MET A 133 -3.38 -4.70 9.51
C MET A 133 -4.81 -4.81 10.02
N ARG A 134 -5.24 -6.03 10.35
CA ARG A 134 -6.53 -6.29 11.00
C ARG A 134 -6.40 -7.50 11.91
N PHE A 135 -7.06 -7.47 13.06
CA PHE A 135 -7.17 -8.66 13.91
C PHE A 135 -8.14 -9.66 13.30
N HIS A 136 -7.84 -10.94 13.46
CA HIS A 136 -8.69 -12.02 12.99
C HIS A 136 -10.01 -12.05 13.77
N LYS A 137 -11.14 -12.14 13.08
CA LYS A 137 -12.48 -12.09 13.71
C LYS A 137 -12.74 -13.24 14.69
N LEU A 138 -12.22 -14.44 14.39
CA LEU A 138 -12.40 -15.64 15.23
C LEU A 138 -11.30 -15.84 16.27
N ASN A 139 -10.14 -15.19 16.11
CA ASN A 139 -9.02 -15.33 17.04
C ASN A 139 -8.45 -13.93 17.32
N PRO A 140 -8.85 -13.29 18.43
CA PRO A 140 -8.49 -11.91 18.72
C PRO A 140 -6.99 -11.72 18.96
N ASP A 141 -6.22 -12.78 19.27
CA ASP A 141 -4.77 -12.70 19.46
C ASP A 141 -3.99 -12.78 18.14
N LEU A 142 -4.64 -13.10 17.02
CA LEU A 142 -4.00 -13.16 15.70
C LEU A 142 -4.18 -11.87 14.93
N LEU A 143 -3.06 -11.19 14.66
CA LEU A 143 -2.97 -10.01 13.83
C LEU A 143 -2.57 -10.41 12.40
N LEU A 144 -3.41 -10.09 11.42
CA LEU A 144 -3.02 -10.15 10.02
C LEU A 144 -2.32 -8.85 9.61
N VAL A 145 -1.25 -8.99 8.84
CA VAL A 145 -0.40 -7.87 8.41
C VAL A 145 -0.11 -8.00 6.92
N ALA A 146 -0.56 -7.04 6.12
CA ALA A 146 -0.10 -6.82 4.75
C ALA A 146 1.25 -6.11 4.77
N ASP A 147 2.31 -6.84 4.44
CA ASP A 147 3.60 -6.28 4.12
C ASP A 147 3.68 -5.98 2.61
N SER A 148 4.10 -4.76 2.28
CA SER A 148 4.10 -4.26 0.91
C SER A 148 5.08 -4.97 -0.03
N TYR A 149 5.98 -5.82 0.48
CA TYR A 149 6.98 -6.54 -0.32
C TYR A 149 6.85 -8.06 -0.16
N PHE A 150 6.55 -8.53 1.05
CA PHE A 150 6.68 -9.94 1.40
C PHE A 150 5.36 -10.70 1.42
N GLY A 151 4.22 -10.01 1.37
CA GLY A 151 2.88 -10.61 1.33
C GLY A 151 2.16 -10.46 2.67
N ILE A 152 1.36 -11.46 3.05
CA ILE A 152 0.51 -11.39 4.24
C ILE A 152 1.09 -12.29 5.34
N TYR A 153 1.33 -11.69 6.50
CA TYR A 153 1.70 -12.38 7.73
C TYR A 153 0.48 -12.55 8.65
N GLU A 154 0.48 -13.65 9.39
CA GLU A 154 -0.36 -13.91 10.55
C GLU A 154 0.57 -13.92 11.77
N ILE A 155 0.30 -13.06 12.75
CA ILE A 155 1.16 -12.86 13.91
C ILE A 155 0.36 -13.07 15.18
N ASP A 156 0.81 -13.99 16.02
CA ASP A 156 0.28 -14.15 17.37
C ASP A 156 0.89 -13.08 18.27
N VAL A 157 0.07 -12.15 18.76
CA VAL A 157 0.55 -10.99 19.54
C VAL A 157 0.94 -11.36 20.98
N ILE A 158 0.57 -12.55 21.44
CA ILE A 158 0.90 -13.05 22.78
C ILE A 158 2.27 -13.73 22.75
N SER A 159 2.48 -14.68 21.83
CA SER A 159 3.74 -15.41 21.70
C SER A 159 4.80 -14.65 20.90
N GLY A 160 4.37 -13.75 20.00
CA GLY A 160 5.23 -13.07 19.04
C GLY A 160 5.59 -13.92 17.82
N GLU A 161 5.00 -15.11 17.66
CA GLU A 161 5.22 -15.95 16.48
C GLU A 161 4.65 -15.29 15.22
N SER A 162 5.45 -15.28 14.15
CA SER A 162 5.09 -14.71 12.86
C SER A 162 5.09 -15.80 11.79
N LYS A 163 3.98 -15.95 11.08
CA LYS A 163 3.80 -16.93 10.01
C LYS A 163 3.40 -16.23 8.72
N LEU A 164 4.16 -16.47 7.65
CA LEU A 164 3.78 -16.00 6.31
C LEU A 164 2.66 -16.89 5.75
N ILE A 165 1.50 -16.32 5.45
CA ILE A 165 0.32 -17.04 4.94
C ILE A 165 0.08 -16.82 3.44
N LEU A 166 0.55 -15.71 2.89
CA LEU A 166 0.59 -15.43 1.45
C LEU A 166 1.92 -14.76 1.13
N LYS A 167 2.65 -15.25 0.13
CA LYS A 167 3.98 -14.74 -0.22
C LYS A 167 3.90 -13.72 -1.35
N GLY A 168 4.72 -12.67 -1.29
CA GLY A 168 5.03 -11.86 -2.47
C GLY A 168 5.59 -12.72 -3.61
N GLY A 169 5.19 -12.43 -4.84
CA GLY A 169 5.51 -13.20 -6.04
C GLY A 169 4.63 -14.43 -6.26
N THR A 170 3.54 -14.60 -5.49
CA THR A 170 2.56 -15.66 -5.76
C THR A 170 1.78 -15.38 -7.04
N GLU A 171 1.62 -16.41 -7.87
CA GLU A 171 0.83 -16.41 -9.10
C GLU A 171 -0.67 -16.29 -8.81
N ILE A 172 -1.43 -15.71 -9.74
CA ILE A 172 -2.87 -15.52 -9.61
C ILE A 172 -3.61 -16.65 -10.32
N ASN A 173 -4.44 -17.39 -9.57
CA ASN A 173 -5.11 -18.59 -10.07
C ASN A 173 -6.09 -18.32 -11.22
N ASN A 174 -6.87 -17.24 -11.15
CA ASN A 174 -7.88 -16.91 -12.16
C ASN A 174 -7.36 -16.01 -13.29
N SER A 175 -6.05 -15.70 -13.32
CA SER A 175 -5.43 -14.92 -14.38
C SER A 175 -3.97 -15.38 -14.61
N PRO A 176 -3.75 -16.52 -15.29
CA PRO A 176 -2.42 -17.12 -15.45
C PRO A 176 -1.37 -16.24 -16.15
N ASP A 177 -1.82 -15.30 -16.99
CA ASP A 177 -0.94 -14.36 -17.70
C ASP A 177 -0.68 -13.05 -16.91
N ALA A 178 -1.27 -12.90 -15.72
CA ALA A 178 -1.08 -11.72 -14.90
C ALA A 178 0.31 -11.69 -14.27
N VAL A 179 0.81 -10.49 -14.00
CA VAL A 179 2.04 -10.31 -13.24
C VAL A 179 1.84 -10.88 -11.82
N PRO A 180 2.79 -11.66 -11.29
CA PRO A 180 2.71 -12.18 -9.94
C PRO A 180 2.56 -11.06 -8.90
N LEU A 181 1.99 -11.41 -7.74
CA LEU A 181 1.74 -10.48 -6.65
C LEU A 181 3.01 -9.70 -6.28
N ARG A 182 2.94 -8.36 -6.22
CA ARG A 182 4.13 -7.53 -6.00
C ARG A 182 4.02 -6.60 -4.80
N HIS A 183 2.90 -5.90 -4.64
CA HIS A 183 2.80 -4.77 -3.72
C HIS A 183 1.45 -4.71 -3.00
N LEU A 184 1.38 -5.12 -1.74
CA LEU A 184 0.15 -5.07 -0.96
C LEU A 184 0.06 -3.75 -0.20
N ASN A 185 -1.16 -3.23 0.00
CA ASN A 185 -1.39 -2.03 0.83
C ASN A 185 -2.29 -2.34 2.02
N ASP A 186 -3.61 -2.18 1.92
CA ASP A 186 -4.53 -2.52 3.00
C ASP A 186 -5.21 -3.88 2.80
N LEU A 187 -5.73 -4.44 3.90
CA LEU A 187 -6.50 -5.69 3.90
C LEU A 187 -7.69 -5.62 4.86
N ASP A 188 -8.67 -6.48 4.62
CA ASP A 188 -9.72 -6.82 5.56
C ASP A 188 -10.12 -8.30 5.44
N VAL A 189 -10.82 -8.81 6.45
CA VAL A 189 -11.09 -10.25 6.62
C VAL A 189 -12.59 -10.53 6.63
N MET A 190 -13.02 -11.42 5.74
CA MET A 190 -14.39 -11.93 5.71
C MET A 190 -14.66 -12.89 6.87
N ASP A 191 -15.92 -13.13 7.19
CA ASP A 191 -16.30 -14.03 8.30
C ASP A 191 -15.92 -15.49 8.02
N ASP A 192 -15.81 -15.87 6.74
CA ASP A 192 -15.32 -17.19 6.30
C ASP A 192 -13.79 -17.31 6.31
N GLY A 193 -13.08 -16.26 6.74
CA GLY A 193 -11.62 -16.21 6.84
C GLY A 193 -10.90 -15.86 5.54
N LYS A 194 -11.61 -15.57 4.44
CA LYS A 194 -10.97 -15.03 3.24
C LYS A 194 -10.43 -13.63 3.50
N VAL A 195 -9.25 -13.37 2.96
CA VAL A 195 -8.59 -12.07 3.07
C VAL A 195 -8.81 -11.31 1.78
N ILE A 196 -9.40 -10.13 1.88
CA ILE A 196 -9.60 -9.19 0.77
C ILE A 196 -8.57 -8.08 0.93
N PHE A 197 -7.82 -7.78 -0.12
CA PHE A 197 -6.74 -6.82 -0.02
C PHE A 197 -6.50 -6.10 -1.34
N SER A 198 -5.91 -4.91 -1.25
CA SER A 198 -5.56 -4.10 -2.40
C SER A 198 -4.09 -4.30 -2.77
N GLU A 199 -3.84 -4.37 -4.07
CA GLU A 199 -2.52 -4.21 -4.64
C GLU A 199 -2.48 -2.90 -5.44
N PRO A 200 -1.81 -1.83 -4.96
CA PRO A 200 -1.86 -0.54 -5.64
C PRO A 200 -1.29 -0.55 -7.05
N SER A 201 -0.29 -1.39 -7.31
CA SER A 201 0.38 -1.50 -8.60
C SER A 201 1.09 -2.84 -8.69
N SER A 202 0.87 -3.56 -9.79
CA SER A 202 1.61 -4.78 -10.10
C SER A 202 2.98 -4.51 -10.73
N LYS A 203 3.26 -3.26 -11.14
CA LYS A 203 4.54 -2.82 -11.73
C LYS A 203 5.49 -2.17 -10.72
N PHE A 204 4.99 -1.31 -9.83
CA PHE A 204 5.80 -0.51 -8.91
C PHE A 204 5.60 -0.96 -7.46
N ALA A 205 6.70 -1.03 -6.70
CA ALA A 205 6.66 -1.33 -5.28
C ALA A 205 6.32 -0.08 -4.45
N ASP A 206 6.07 -0.23 -3.14
CA ASP A 206 5.69 0.87 -2.25
C ASP A 206 6.62 2.10 -2.35
N ARG A 207 7.93 1.90 -2.26
CA ARG A 207 8.93 2.98 -2.41
C ARG A 207 8.79 3.81 -3.71
N ASP A 208 8.22 3.20 -4.75
CA ASP A 208 8.03 3.75 -6.10
C ASP A 208 6.56 4.25 -6.30
N CYS A 209 5.80 4.47 -5.22
CA CYS A 209 4.38 4.83 -5.27
C CYS A 209 4.05 6.06 -6.12
N LEU A 210 4.94 7.06 -6.11
CA LEU A 210 4.78 8.26 -6.93
C LEU A 210 4.80 7.92 -8.42
N TYR A 211 5.64 6.97 -8.85
CA TYR A 211 5.68 6.53 -10.24
C TYR A 211 4.37 5.87 -10.66
N ALA A 212 3.81 4.99 -9.82
CA ALA A 212 2.51 4.37 -10.10
C ALA A 212 1.40 5.42 -10.25
N MET A 213 1.33 6.38 -9.32
CA MET A 213 0.31 7.44 -9.35
C MET A 213 0.47 8.36 -10.56
N THR A 214 1.70 8.75 -10.92
CA THR A 214 1.95 9.63 -12.07
C THR A 214 1.84 8.89 -13.41
N GLU A 215 2.15 7.59 -13.45
CA GLU A 215 1.98 6.78 -14.65
C GLU A 215 0.49 6.66 -14.99
N HIS A 216 -0.35 6.49 -13.97
CA HIS A 216 -1.79 6.35 -14.13
C HIS A 216 -2.16 5.20 -15.10
N GLY A 217 -1.37 4.12 -15.06
CA GLY A 217 -1.42 3.02 -16.01
C GLY A 217 -2.54 2.01 -15.78
N GLY A 218 -3.25 2.08 -14.64
CA GLY A 218 -4.34 1.16 -14.32
C GLY A 218 -3.86 -0.28 -14.13
N ASP A 219 -2.80 -0.48 -13.35
CA ASP A 219 -2.18 -1.79 -13.09
C ASP A 219 -2.39 -2.29 -11.64
N GLY A 220 -3.26 -1.62 -10.88
CA GLY A 220 -3.66 -2.00 -9.54
C GLY A 220 -4.85 -2.97 -9.52
N ARG A 221 -4.96 -3.74 -8.45
CA ARG A 221 -5.93 -4.84 -8.32
C ARG A 221 -6.59 -4.86 -6.94
N LEU A 222 -7.84 -5.32 -6.90
CA LEU A 222 -8.46 -5.84 -5.67
C LEU A 222 -8.42 -7.37 -5.74
N LEU A 223 -7.89 -7.99 -4.69
CA LEU A 223 -7.58 -9.41 -4.65
C LEU A 223 -8.32 -10.09 -3.49
N SER A 224 -8.61 -11.37 -3.65
CA SER A 224 -9.07 -12.25 -2.58
C SER A 224 -8.14 -13.44 -2.43
N PHE A 225 -7.83 -13.81 -1.18
CA PHE A 225 -7.07 -15.00 -0.85
C PHE A 225 -7.86 -15.93 0.07
N ASP A 226 -8.09 -17.16 -0.40
CA ASP A 226 -8.63 -18.26 0.40
C ASP A 226 -7.48 -19.11 0.93
N ARG A 227 -7.21 -18.99 2.22
CA ARG A 227 -6.14 -19.72 2.91
C ARG A 227 -6.35 -21.25 2.88
N ASN A 228 -7.58 -21.73 2.93
CA ASN A 228 -7.85 -23.17 3.00
C ASN A 228 -7.56 -23.85 1.67
N LYS A 229 -7.91 -23.16 0.57
CA LYS A 229 -7.68 -23.64 -0.79
C LYS A 229 -6.32 -23.23 -1.36
N GLN A 230 -5.63 -22.30 -0.71
CA GLN A 230 -4.44 -21.63 -1.25
C GLN A 230 -4.73 -21.00 -2.63
N GLU A 231 -5.88 -20.35 -2.75
CA GLU A 231 -6.34 -19.71 -3.98
C GLU A 231 -6.25 -18.18 -3.86
N LEU A 232 -5.47 -17.56 -4.73
CA LEU A 232 -5.36 -16.13 -4.94
C LEU A 232 -6.11 -15.75 -6.23
N GLN A 233 -7.07 -14.84 -6.13
CA GLN A 233 -7.91 -14.44 -7.25
C GLN A 233 -8.00 -12.91 -7.37
N VAL A 234 -8.06 -12.41 -8.60
CA VAL A 234 -8.47 -11.02 -8.89
C VAL A 234 -9.99 -10.91 -8.79
N LEU A 235 -10.44 -9.95 -7.99
CA LEU A 235 -11.85 -9.56 -7.87
C LEU A 235 -12.18 -8.38 -8.79
N VAL A 236 -11.29 -7.39 -8.84
CA VAL A 236 -11.41 -6.21 -9.69
C VAL A 236 -10.02 -5.86 -10.20
N ASP A 237 -9.90 -5.71 -11.51
CA ASP A 237 -8.65 -5.37 -12.20
C ASP A 237 -8.69 -3.92 -12.72
N HIS A 238 -7.57 -3.47 -13.27
CA HIS A 238 -7.39 -2.18 -13.93
C HIS A 238 -7.68 -0.96 -13.07
N LEU A 239 -7.32 -1.04 -11.79
CA LEU A 239 -7.52 0.03 -10.82
C LEU A 239 -6.35 1.03 -10.82
N GLN A 240 -6.68 2.30 -10.62
CA GLN A 240 -5.73 3.40 -10.48
C GLN A 240 -5.31 3.56 -9.01
N TYR A 241 -4.31 2.78 -8.59
CA TYR A 241 -3.75 2.83 -7.24
C TYR A 241 -4.80 2.61 -6.12
N PRO A 242 -5.40 1.41 -6.00
CA PRO A 242 -6.25 1.05 -4.87
C PRO A 242 -5.43 0.99 -3.58
N ASN A 243 -5.88 1.68 -2.52
CA ASN A 243 -5.11 1.87 -1.29
C ASN A 243 -5.79 1.23 -0.06
N GLY A 244 -6.92 1.79 0.39
CA GLY A 244 -7.64 1.30 1.58
C GLY A 244 -8.73 0.29 1.24
N VAL A 245 -8.96 -0.69 2.13
CA VAL A 245 -9.96 -1.76 1.98
C VAL A 245 -10.76 -1.91 3.27
N GLN A 246 -12.09 -1.99 3.15
CA GLN A 246 -12.98 -2.20 4.29
C GLN A 246 -14.20 -3.01 3.88
N ILE A 247 -14.40 -4.17 4.50
CA ILE A 247 -15.61 -4.98 4.35
C ILE A 247 -16.76 -4.27 5.08
N VAL A 248 -17.93 -4.26 4.43
CA VAL A 248 -19.18 -3.73 5.00
C VAL A 248 -19.70 -4.71 6.04
N ASP A 249 -20.34 -4.20 7.10
CA ASP A 249 -20.81 -4.99 8.26
C ASP A 249 -21.66 -6.21 7.92
N ASP A 250 -22.38 -6.22 6.79
CA ASP A 250 -23.18 -7.36 6.35
C ASP A 250 -22.36 -8.51 5.74
N GLY A 251 -21.04 -8.31 5.57
CA GLY A 251 -20.10 -9.27 5.00
C GLY A 251 -20.30 -9.51 3.49
N LYS A 252 -21.22 -8.79 2.84
CA LYS A 252 -21.60 -9.04 1.44
C LYS A 252 -20.84 -8.19 0.46
N CYS A 253 -20.28 -7.08 0.89
CA CYS A 253 -19.56 -6.18 0.01
C CYS A 253 -18.30 -5.64 0.68
N VAL A 254 -17.39 -5.16 -0.17
CA VAL A 254 -16.18 -4.46 0.22
C VAL A 254 -16.18 -3.08 -0.41
N LEU A 255 -15.79 -2.08 0.39
CA LEU A 255 -15.45 -0.74 -0.06
C LEU A 255 -13.94 -0.64 -0.20
N PHE A 256 -13.49 0.04 -1.25
CA PHE A 256 -12.07 0.29 -1.45
C PHE A 256 -11.83 1.65 -2.07
N ALA A 257 -10.72 2.28 -1.68
CA ALA A 257 -10.35 3.60 -2.14
C ALA A 257 -9.41 3.51 -3.34
N GLU A 258 -9.86 3.97 -4.50
CA GLU A 258 -9.02 4.10 -5.69
C GLU A 258 -8.43 5.52 -5.74
N MET A 259 -7.22 5.65 -5.20
CA MET A 259 -6.58 6.94 -4.93
C MET A 259 -6.31 7.72 -6.21
N GLY A 260 -5.86 7.04 -7.28
CA GLY A 260 -5.54 7.69 -8.55
C GLY A 260 -6.75 8.35 -9.23
N ASN A 261 -7.97 7.90 -8.92
CA ASN A 261 -9.22 8.43 -9.47
C ASN A 261 -10.08 9.21 -8.46
N LEU A 262 -9.60 9.42 -7.23
CA LEU A 262 -10.31 10.16 -6.18
C LEU A 262 -11.72 9.61 -5.89
N ARG A 263 -11.90 8.29 -5.87
CA ARG A 263 -13.21 7.66 -5.64
C ARG A 263 -13.15 6.48 -4.67
N ILE A 264 -14.28 6.23 -4.02
CA ILE A 264 -14.54 5.00 -3.27
C ILE A 264 -15.43 4.13 -4.14
N LEU A 265 -15.02 2.89 -4.32
CA LEU A 265 -15.73 1.88 -5.09
C LEU A 265 -16.33 0.83 -4.15
N ARG A 266 -17.35 0.12 -4.63
CA ARG A 266 -17.99 -0.98 -3.92
C ARG A 266 -18.01 -2.20 -4.82
N HIS A 267 -17.62 -3.35 -4.28
CA HIS A 267 -17.75 -4.66 -4.92
C HIS A 267 -18.53 -5.59 -3.99
N CYS A 268 -19.51 -6.32 -4.50
CA CYS A 268 -20.34 -7.23 -3.70
C CYS A 268 -20.11 -8.68 -4.11
N PHE A 269 -19.89 -9.54 -3.12
CA PHE A 269 -19.61 -10.96 -3.26
C PHE A 269 -20.91 -11.72 -3.49
N GLY A 270 -21.03 -12.42 -4.62
CA GLY A 270 -22.20 -13.25 -4.92
C GLY A 270 -23.13 -12.72 -6.01
N ASP A 271 -22.91 -11.49 -6.49
CA ASP A 271 -23.48 -11.06 -7.77
C ASP A 271 -22.49 -11.43 -8.87
N GLY A 272 -22.70 -12.58 -9.50
CA GLY A 272 -22.07 -12.88 -10.78
C GLY A 272 -22.52 -11.84 -11.80
N PHE A 273 -21.75 -10.77 -11.99
CA PHE A 273 -21.93 -9.89 -13.13
C PHE A 273 -21.00 -10.35 -14.25
N SER A 274 -21.64 -11.08 -15.17
CA SER A 274 -21.35 -11.12 -16.61
C SER A 274 -20.98 -9.77 -17.20
#